data_AF-A0A7X8XS69-F1
#
_entry.id   AF-A0A7X8XS69-F1
#
_cell.length_a   1.000
_cell.length_b   1.000
_cell.length_c   1.000
_cell.angle_alpha   90.00
_cell.angle_beta   90.00
_cell.angle_gamma   90.00
#
_symmetry.space_group_name_H-M   'P 1'
#
loop_
_entity.id
_entity.type
_entity.pdbx_description
1 polymer ?
#
loop_
_entity_poly.entity_id
_entity_poly.type
_entity_poly.pdbx_seq_one_letter_code
_entity_poly.pdbx_strand_id
1 'polypeptide(L)'
;MLKIAMKYSRRVLFLIIAIVAAIWWIGLDGFLVASRAETAAGDRPYCIETIEPKNASFYLRVERIEDLSWRHMFNSRGLTEMPDQIGEHHAFMKLVDSPWYLNWSYRASAFVAEVANREYFINKPSDYHAPQLDCTPVAHFVKTLKWY
;
A
#
# COMPACT_ATOMS: atom_id res chain seq x y z
N MET A 1 20.25 -40.20 -3.48
CA MET A 1 20.60 -38.81 -3.09
C MET A 1 19.65 -37.75 -3.65
N LEU A 2 19.27 -37.78 -4.94
CA LEU A 2 18.32 -36.82 -5.55
C LEU A 2 16.96 -36.66 -4.82
N LYS A 3 16.32 -37.77 -4.41
CA LYS A 3 15.01 -37.74 -3.72
C LYS A 3 15.07 -37.05 -2.34
N ILE A 4 16.22 -37.09 -1.66
CA ILE A 4 16.40 -36.45 -0.36
C ILE A 4 16.60 -34.94 -0.57
N ALA A 5 17.47 -34.54 -1.51
CA ALA A 5 17.66 -33.14 -1.88
C ALA A 5 16.36 -32.46 -2.35
N MET A 6 15.54 -33.14 -3.16
CA MET A 6 14.23 -32.63 -3.59
C MET A 6 13.20 -32.51 -2.45
N LYS A 7 13.29 -33.37 -1.43
CA LYS A 7 12.39 -33.31 -0.26
C LYS A 7 12.78 -32.19 0.69
N TYR A 8 14.08 -31.93 0.85
CA TYR A 8 14.60 -30.78 1.58
C TYR A 8 14.30 -29.46 0.86
N SER A 9 14.49 -29.38 -0.46
CA SER A 9 14.17 -28.17 -1.21
C SER A 9 12.67 -27.82 -1.16
N ARG A 10 11.79 -28.82 -1.25
CA ARG A 10 10.33 -28.61 -1.07
C ARG A 10 9.99 -28.12 0.33
N ARG A 11 10.55 -28.71 1.39
CA ARG A 11 10.30 -28.28 2.78
C ARG A 11 10.79 -26.86 3.04
N VAL A 12 11.97 -26.52 2.54
CA VAL A 12 12.52 -25.16 2.65
C VAL A 12 11.64 -24.18 1.89
N LEU A 13 11.19 -24.52 0.68
CA LEU A 13 10.26 -23.69 -0.09
C LEU A 13 8.94 -23.47 0.65
N PHE A 14 8.33 -24.53 1.22
CA PHE A 14 7.10 -24.40 2.01
C PHE A 14 7.29 -23.52 3.24
N LEU A 15 8.42 -23.65 3.94
CA LEU A 15 8.75 -22.79 5.08
C LEU A 15 8.90 -21.32 4.67
N ILE A 16 9.57 -21.06 3.56
CA ILE A 16 9.71 -19.70 3.01
C ILE A 16 8.32 -19.13 2.67
N ILE A 17 7.48 -19.89 1.97
CA ILE A 17 6.11 -19.46 1.64
C ILE A 17 5.30 -19.18 2.91
N ALA A 18 5.38 -20.06 3.91
CA ALA A 18 4.66 -19.87 5.18
C ALA A 18 5.14 -18.63 5.94
N ILE A 19 6.44 -18.34 5.95
CA ILE A 19 7.00 -17.13 6.56
C ILE A 19 6.54 -15.88 5.80
N VAL A 20 6.61 -15.87 4.47
CA VAL A 20 6.14 -14.74 3.65
C VAL A 20 4.64 -14.50 3.85
N ALA A 21 3.84 -15.56 3.85
CA ALA A 21 2.41 -15.48 4.12
C ALA A 21 2.13 -14.95 5.53
N ALA A 22 2.90 -15.38 6.54
CA ALA A 22 2.77 -14.87 7.90
C ALA A 22 3.10 -13.37 7.98
N ILE A 23 4.17 -12.91 7.33
CA ILE A 23 4.57 -11.48 7.23
C ILE A 23 3.42 -10.65 6.64
N TRP A 24 2.83 -11.10 5.54
CA TRP A 24 1.67 -10.44 4.90
C TRP A 24 0.43 -10.46 5.80
N TRP A 25 0.23 -11.55 6.55
CA TRP A 25 -0.93 -11.71 7.43
C TRP A 25 -0.91 -10.74 8.62
N ILE A 26 0.28 -10.50 9.18
CA ILE A 26 0.49 -9.60 10.30
C ILE A 26 0.74 -8.14 9.88
N GLY A 27 0.76 -7.85 8.57
CA GLY A 27 0.84 -6.48 8.04
C GLY A 27 2.25 -5.87 7.97
N LEU A 28 3.30 -6.68 8.11
CA LEU A 28 4.69 -6.22 8.02
C LEU A 28 5.09 -5.80 6.59
N ASP A 29 4.31 -6.16 5.58
CA ASP A 29 4.48 -5.66 4.23
C ASP A 29 4.25 -4.14 4.12
N GLY A 30 3.62 -3.50 5.12
CA GLY A 30 3.57 -2.05 5.25
C GLY A 30 4.96 -1.39 5.32
N PHE A 31 5.99 -2.10 5.80
CA PHE A 31 7.38 -1.61 5.77
C PHE A 31 7.93 -1.42 4.35
N LEU A 32 7.50 -2.27 3.41
CA LEU A 32 7.88 -2.12 2.02
C LEU A 32 7.30 -0.81 1.47
N VAL A 33 6.02 -0.56 1.71
CA VAL A 33 5.33 0.67 1.27
C VAL A 33 5.95 1.89 1.91
N ALA A 34 6.21 1.85 3.22
CA ALA A 34 6.88 2.90 3.97
C ALA A 34 8.27 3.22 3.39
N SER A 35 9.08 2.20 3.10
CA SER A 35 10.40 2.37 2.48
C SER A 35 10.32 2.99 1.08
N ARG A 36 9.33 2.58 0.28
CA ARG A 36 9.08 3.17 -1.05
C ARG A 36 8.65 4.62 -0.94
N ALA A 37 7.84 4.96 0.05
CA ALA A 37 7.40 6.33 0.30
C ALA A 37 8.57 7.24 0.71
N GLU A 38 9.43 6.80 1.63
CA GLU A 38 10.64 7.56 2.01
C GLU A 38 11.55 7.78 0.79
N THR A 39 11.73 6.75 -0.04
CA THR A 39 12.53 6.88 -1.28
C THR A 39 11.92 7.89 -2.25
N ALA A 40 10.59 7.89 -2.41
CA ALA A 40 9.89 8.81 -3.30
C ALA A 40 9.87 10.25 -2.74
N ALA A 41 9.80 10.40 -1.42
CA ALA A 41 9.84 11.70 -0.74
C ALA A 41 11.20 12.37 -0.92
N GLY A 42 12.28 11.59 -0.77
CA GLY A 42 13.59 12.14 -0.49
C GLY A 42 13.55 12.90 0.83
N ASP A 43 14.08 14.11 0.85
CA ASP A 43 14.08 14.96 2.05
C ASP A 43 12.78 15.77 2.26
N ARG A 44 11.83 15.67 1.33
CA ARG A 44 10.63 16.51 1.34
C ARG A 44 9.64 16.02 2.42
N PRO A 45 9.08 16.93 3.23
CA PRO A 45 7.95 16.59 4.08
C PRO A 45 6.79 16.01 3.29
N TYR A 46 6.20 14.94 3.82
CA TYR A 46 5.11 14.24 3.18
C TYR A 46 4.14 13.65 4.20
N CYS A 47 2.99 13.22 3.73
CA CYS A 47 2.07 12.40 4.51
C CYS A 47 1.42 11.36 3.59
N ILE A 48 0.96 10.27 4.20
CA ILE A 48 0.24 9.21 3.49
C ILE A 48 -1.16 9.08 4.08
N GLU A 49 -2.13 8.91 3.20
CA GLU A 49 -3.47 8.45 3.54
C GLU A 49 -3.79 7.15 2.80
N THR A 50 -4.55 6.28 3.46
CA THR A 50 -5.03 5.01 2.91
C THR A 50 -6.53 4.96 3.03
N ILE A 51 -7.15 4.11 2.21
CA ILE A 51 -8.60 3.97 2.18
C ILE A 51 -9.16 3.54 3.54
N GLU A 52 -10.30 4.12 3.96
CA GLU A 52 -10.95 3.71 5.20
C GLU A 52 -11.42 2.25 5.09
N PRO A 53 -11.07 1.36 6.04
CA PRO A 53 -11.48 -0.04 6.03
C PRO A 53 -13.00 -0.29 6.08
N LYS A 54 -13.83 0.72 6.23
CA LYS A 54 -15.30 0.57 6.28
C LYS A 54 -16.00 1.35 5.19
N ASN A 55 -15.31 2.24 4.49
CA ASN A 55 -15.90 3.10 3.49
C ASN A 55 -14.85 3.48 2.43
N ALA A 56 -14.95 2.87 1.25
CA ALA A 56 -13.98 3.08 0.18
C ALA A 56 -13.96 4.52 -0.37
N SER A 57 -14.94 5.35 -0.01
CA SER A 57 -15.04 6.74 -0.43
C SER A 57 -14.20 7.71 0.41
N PHE A 58 -13.63 7.25 1.54
CA PHE A 58 -12.86 8.09 2.45
C PHE A 58 -11.43 7.60 2.60
N TYR A 59 -10.52 8.55 2.79
CA TYR A 59 -9.13 8.28 3.09
C TYR A 59 -8.82 8.73 4.51
N LEU A 60 -8.09 7.89 5.23
CA LEU A 60 -7.63 8.16 6.58
C LEU A 60 -6.12 8.35 6.55
N ARG A 61 -5.65 9.31 7.34
CA ARG A 61 -4.23 9.45 7.63
C ARG A 61 -3.69 8.14 8.20
N VAL A 62 -2.56 7.72 7.64
CA VAL A 62 -1.80 6.57 8.15
C VAL A 62 -1.20 6.95 9.50
N GLU A 63 -1.52 6.20 10.54
CA GLU A 63 -0.95 6.38 11.88
C GLU A 63 -0.03 5.23 12.29
N ARG A 64 -0.20 4.06 11.66
CA ARG A 64 0.55 2.85 11.96
C ARG A 64 1.07 2.20 10.69
N ILE A 65 2.13 1.41 10.80
CA ILE A 65 2.69 0.68 9.66
C ILE A 65 1.68 -0.30 9.08
N GLU A 66 0.85 -0.92 9.93
CA GLU A 66 -0.17 -1.87 9.50
C GLU A 66 -1.24 -1.20 8.64
N ASP A 67 -1.45 0.12 8.74
CA ASP A 67 -2.40 0.84 7.89
C ASP A 67 -1.92 0.89 6.42
N LEU A 68 -0.61 0.74 6.20
CA LEU A 68 0.00 0.58 4.87
C LEU A 68 0.04 -0.87 4.39
N SER A 69 -0.47 -1.84 5.17
CA SER A 69 -0.41 -3.25 4.77
C SER A 69 -1.46 -3.61 3.73
N TRP A 70 -1.19 -4.69 3.01
CA TRP A 70 -2.10 -5.28 2.05
C TRP A 70 -3.41 -5.60 2.74
N ARG A 71 -3.34 -6.16 3.95
CA ARG A 71 -4.51 -6.50 4.74
C ARG A 71 -5.38 -5.29 5.07
N HIS A 72 -4.81 -4.16 5.43
CA HIS A 72 -5.59 -2.95 5.74
C HIS A 72 -6.28 -2.45 4.48
N MET A 73 -5.53 -2.31 3.40
CA MET A 73 -6.09 -1.90 2.11
C MET A 73 -7.09 -2.93 1.56
N PHE A 74 -6.93 -4.21 1.83
CA PHE A 74 -7.81 -5.29 1.37
C PHE A 74 -9.08 -5.47 2.22
N ASN A 75 -9.04 -5.15 3.52
CA ASN A 75 -10.19 -5.34 4.42
C ASN A 75 -11.15 -4.13 4.42
N SER A 76 -11.13 -3.29 3.40
CA SER A 76 -12.12 -2.22 3.30
C SER A 76 -13.50 -2.79 2.96
N ARG A 77 -14.56 -2.52 3.75
CA ARG A 77 -15.93 -3.03 3.48
C ARG A 77 -16.45 -2.61 2.10
N GLY A 78 -15.91 -1.54 1.52
CA GLY A 78 -16.17 -1.18 0.12
C GLY A 78 -15.77 -2.27 -0.88
N LEU A 79 -14.73 -3.07 -0.59
CA LEU A 79 -14.30 -4.20 -1.42
C LEU A 79 -15.22 -5.42 -1.35
N THR A 80 -15.94 -5.61 -0.24
CA THR A 80 -16.93 -6.70 -0.16
C THR A 80 -18.18 -6.43 -0.99
N GLU A 81 -18.44 -5.16 -1.34
CA GLU A 81 -19.53 -4.77 -2.25
C GLU A 81 -19.04 -4.67 -3.72
N MET A 82 -17.75 -4.41 -3.95
CA MET A 82 -17.12 -4.31 -5.28
C MET A 82 -15.89 -5.24 -5.42
N PRO A 83 -16.10 -6.55 -5.60
CA PRO A 83 -15.04 -7.56 -5.59
C PRO A 83 -14.05 -7.45 -6.76
N ASP A 84 -14.39 -6.72 -7.82
CA ASP A 84 -13.52 -6.44 -8.96
C ASP A 84 -12.46 -5.36 -8.68
N GLN A 85 -12.61 -4.61 -7.58
CA GLN A 85 -11.65 -3.59 -7.14
C GLN A 85 -10.59 -4.13 -6.16
N ILE A 86 -10.58 -5.45 -5.91
CA ILE A 86 -9.61 -6.09 -5.03
C ILE A 86 -8.18 -5.89 -5.54
N GLY A 87 -7.33 -5.31 -4.69
CA GLY A 87 -5.95 -4.99 -5.04
C GLY A 87 -5.78 -3.75 -5.92
N GLU A 88 -6.86 -2.99 -6.14
CA GLU A 88 -6.87 -1.69 -6.82
C GLU A 88 -6.84 -0.52 -5.85
N HIS A 89 -6.76 -0.78 -4.55
CA HIS A 89 -6.67 0.29 -3.56
C HIS A 89 -5.26 0.84 -3.43
N HIS A 90 -5.23 2.16 -3.23
CA HIS A 90 -4.03 2.96 -3.29
C HIS A 90 -3.72 3.61 -1.93
N ALA A 91 -2.44 3.67 -1.62
CA ALA A 91 -1.90 4.66 -0.70
C ALA A 91 -1.67 5.97 -1.48
N PHE A 92 -2.15 7.08 -0.92
CA PHE A 92 -1.98 8.40 -1.49
C PHE A 92 -0.97 9.18 -0.67
N MET A 93 0.05 9.69 -1.34
CA MET A 93 1.14 10.42 -0.73
C MET A 93 1.11 11.87 -1.19
N LYS A 94 0.96 12.79 -0.23
CA LYS A 94 1.00 14.23 -0.46
C LYS A 94 2.36 14.78 -0.05
N LEU A 95 2.98 15.55 -0.94
CA LEU A 95 4.25 16.24 -0.70
C LEU A 95 3.98 17.71 -0.42
N VAL A 96 4.75 18.33 0.48
CA VAL A 96 4.52 19.74 0.89
C VAL A 96 4.61 20.74 -0.26
N ASP A 97 5.51 20.51 -1.22
CA ASP A 97 5.78 21.44 -2.32
C ASP A 97 5.17 20.99 -3.67
N SER A 98 4.17 20.10 -3.65
CA SER A 98 3.58 19.56 -4.87
C SER A 98 2.06 19.77 -4.88
N PRO A 99 1.49 20.38 -5.95
CA PRO A 99 0.04 20.39 -6.14
C PRO A 99 -0.49 19.00 -6.53
N TRP A 100 0.42 18.07 -6.87
CA TRP A 100 0.12 16.70 -7.24
C TRP A 100 0.41 15.74 -6.09
N TYR A 101 -0.41 14.71 -5.94
CA TYR A 101 -0.12 13.58 -5.07
C TYR A 101 0.48 12.42 -5.86
N LEU A 102 1.23 11.57 -5.14
CA LEU A 102 1.68 10.28 -5.64
C LEU A 102 0.75 9.18 -5.16
N ASN A 103 0.63 8.14 -5.95
CA ASN A 103 -0.23 6.98 -5.74
C ASN A 103 0.62 5.74 -5.69
N TRP A 104 0.26 4.80 -4.84
CA TRP A 104 0.87 3.48 -4.84
C TRP A 104 -0.18 2.42 -4.62
N SER A 105 -0.18 1.37 -5.43
CA SER A 105 -0.92 0.13 -5.18
C SER A 105 0.04 -1.05 -5.28
N TYR A 106 -0.38 -2.23 -4.82
CA TYR A 106 0.42 -3.45 -4.92
C TYR A 106 0.62 -3.94 -6.37
N ARG A 107 -0.02 -3.30 -7.35
CA ARG A 107 0.28 -3.50 -8.78
C ARG A 107 1.48 -2.66 -9.25
N ALA A 108 1.88 -1.65 -8.49
CA ALA A 108 2.96 -0.72 -8.82
C ALA A 108 4.22 -0.99 -7.99
N SER A 109 5.39 -0.86 -8.62
CA SER A 109 6.69 -1.05 -7.96
C SER A 109 7.16 0.18 -7.16
N ALA A 110 6.53 1.34 -7.36
CA ALA A 110 6.88 2.62 -6.75
C ALA A 110 5.69 3.58 -6.71
N PHE A 111 5.78 4.62 -5.87
CA PHE A 111 4.83 5.72 -5.87
C PHE A 111 4.91 6.49 -7.19
N VAL A 112 3.79 6.62 -7.90
CA VAL A 112 3.69 7.26 -9.22
C VAL A 112 2.78 8.47 -9.17
N ALA A 113 3.01 9.45 -10.05
CA ALA A 113 2.16 10.64 -10.11
C ALA A 113 0.70 10.29 -10.46
N GLU A 114 -0.25 11.06 -9.92
CA GLU A 114 -1.69 10.94 -10.22
C GLU A 114 -2.00 10.79 -11.71
N VAL A 115 -1.40 11.65 -12.54
CA VAL A 115 -1.65 11.65 -13.98
C VAL A 115 -1.29 10.30 -14.60
N ALA A 116 -0.16 9.71 -14.17
CA ALA A 116 0.27 8.39 -14.62
C ALA A 116 -0.65 7.28 -14.08
N ASN A 117 -1.20 7.43 -12.88
CA ASN A 117 -2.14 6.46 -12.32
C ASN A 117 -3.49 6.49 -13.07
N ARG A 118 -3.95 7.67 -13.49
CA ARG A 118 -5.20 7.84 -14.25
C ARG A 118 -5.21 7.06 -15.56
N GLU A 119 -4.03 6.89 -16.18
CA GLU A 119 -3.88 6.08 -17.38
C GLU A 119 -4.28 4.61 -17.16
N TYR A 120 -4.12 4.07 -15.95
CA TYR A 120 -4.57 2.70 -15.64
C TYR A 120 -6.10 2.55 -15.62
N PHE A 121 -6.82 3.65 -15.42
CA PHE A 121 -8.29 3.68 -15.36
C PHE A 121 -8.93 4.16 -16.66
N ILE A 122 -8.17 4.34 -17.75
CA ILE A 122 -8.70 4.80 -19.05
C ILE A 122 -9.87 3.93 -19.54
N ASN A 123 -9.80 2.61 -19.30
CA ASN A 123 -10.83 1.66 -19.73
C ASN A 123 -11.98 1.50 -18.70
N LYS A 124 -11.85 2.11 -17.51
CA LYS A 124 -12.84 2.09 -16.44
C LYS A 124 -12.90 3.44 -15.71
N PRO A 125 -13.29 4.52 -16.41
CA PRO A 125 -13.19 5.88 -15.86
C PRO A 125 -14.13 6.13 -14.66
N SER A 126 -15.20 5.35 -14.53
CA SER A 126 -16.11 5.35 -13.38
C SER A 126 -15.47 4.88 -12.08
N ASP A 127 -14.41 4.09 -12.18
CA ASP A 127 -13.76 3.45 -11.03
C ASP A 127 -12.70 4.37 -10.42
N TYR A 128 -12.36 5.45 -11.13
CA TYR A 128 -11.44 6.47 -10.65
C TYR A 128 -12.17 7.52 -9.81
N HIS A 129 -11.84 7.56 -8.52
CA HIS A 129 -12.26 8.62 -7.62
C HIS A 129 -11.03 9.38 -7.11
N ALA A 130 -10.96 10.67 -7.42
CA ALA A 130 -9.92 11.53 -6.85
C ALA A 130 -10.14 11.63 -5.32
N PRO A 131 -9.13 11.32 -4.49
CA PRO A 131 -9.25 11.40 -3.05
C PRO A 131 -9.31 12.85 -2.57
N GLN A 132 -10.00 13.09 -1.46
CA GLN A 132 -9.89 14.34 -0.71
C GLN A 132 -8.80 14.17 0.35
N LEU A 133 -7.61 14.73 0.08
CA LEU A 133 -6.43 14.55 0.94
C LEU A 133 -6.26 15.67 1.97
N ASP A 134 -6.46 15.37 3.26
CA ASP A 134 -6.44 16.36 4.35
C ASP A 134 -5.24 16.20 5.31
N CYS A 135 -4.36 15.23 5.06
CA CYS A 135 -3.16 15.08 5.88
C CYS A 135 -2.19 16.27 5.73
N THR A 136 -1.53 16.61 6.83
CA THR A 136 -0.45 17.60 6.88
C THR A 136 0.91 16.91 6.67
N PRO A 137 1.67 17.30 5.63
CA PRO A 137 3.01 16.78 5.40
C PRO A 137 3.98 17.05 6.56
N VAL A 138 4.79 16.04 6.91
CA VAL A 138 5.84 16.15 7.94
C VAL A 138 7.14 15.51 7.45
N ALA A 139 8.29 16.00 7.95
CA ALA A 139 9.57 15.42 7.62
C ALA A 139 9.68 13.99 8.17
N HIS A 140 10.18 13.06 7.36
CA HIS A 140 10.32 11.63 7.71
C HIS A 140 9.06 11.02 8.31
N PHE A 141 7.93 11.15 7.60
CA PHE A 141 6.62 10.69 8.06
C PHE A 141 6.64 9.25 8.60
N VAL A 142 7.41 8.34 8.01
CA VAL A 142 7.46 6.94 8.47
C VAL A 142 8.01 6.83 9.90
N LYS A 143 8.89 7.73 10.32
CA LYS A 143 9.40 7.75 11.71
C LYS A 143 8.33 8.16 12.72
N THR A 144 7.22 8.75 12.27
CA THR A 144 6.09 9.14 13.12
C THR A 144 5.07 8.01 13.32
N LEU A 145 5.19 6.93 12.54
CA LEU A 145 4.26 5.81 12.57
C LEU A 145 4.48 4.94 13.81
N LYS A 146 3.37 4.45 14.37
CA LYS A 146 3.37 3.54 15.52
C LYS A 146 3.54 2.08 15.07
N TRP A 147 4.03 1.27 16.00
CA TRP A 147 4.44 -0.12 15.82
C TRP A 147 3.77 -0.99 16.90
N TYR A 148 2.45 -1.14 16.88
CA TYR A 148 1.73 -2.01 17.83
C TYR A 148 0.32 -2.37 17.38
#